data_AF-A0A6P2C5Z5-F1
#
_entry.id   AF-A0A6P2C5Z5-F1
#
_cell.length_a   1.000
_cell.length_b   1.000
_cell.length_c   1.000
_cell.angle_alpha   90.00
_cell.angle_beta   90.00
_cell.angle_gamma   90.00
#
_symmetry.space_group_name_H-M   'P 1'
#
loop_
_entity.id
_entity.type
_entity.pdbx_description
1 polymer ?
#
loop_
_entity_poly.entity_id
_entity_poly.type
_entity_poly.pdbx_seq_one_letter_code
_entity_poly.pdbx_strand_id
1 'polypeptide(L)'
;MKTVCLDKSCLPPGRDGRSQAMPSAETRIQTGNAAAYLARFCGHLAKLGAPGRFSGHAPGRHAGGGQPPAVLRVEHTADAGSITLTWGQLTLRATAGELMIRADASSQEDLDRIQDMAASRLLKFGRREDLDTRWTPVTGADC
;
A
#
# COMPACT_ATOMS: atom_id res chain seq x y z
N MET A 1 33.68 -18.64 -33.45
CA MET A 1 32.57 -19.53 -33.04
C MET A 1 32.56 -19.62 -31.52
N LYS A 2 31.40 -19.29 -30.92
CA LYS A 2 30.92 -19.63 -29.56
C LYS A 2 31.54 -18.91 -28.34
N THR A 3 30.88 -17.80 -28.02
CA THR A 3 30.44 -17.33 -26.69
C THR A 3 30.11 -18.43 -25.69
N VAL A 4 30.44 -18.23 -24.40
CA VAL A 4 29.83 -18.74 -23.14
C VAL A 4 30.86 -18.51 -22.02
N CYS A 5 30.59 -18.00 -20.82
CA CYS A 5 29.49 -17.27 -20.20
C CYS A 5 30.19 -16.36 -19.17
N LEU A 6 29.82 -15.08 -19.12
CA LEU A 6 30.19 -14.21 -18.00
C LEU A 6 29.50 -14.77 -16.76
N ASP A 7 30.31 -15.17 -15.77
CA ASP A 7 29.90 -15.25 -14.37
C ASP A 7 29.28 -13.90 -14.00
N LYS A 8 27.95 -13.84 -14.04
CA LYS A 8 27.19 -12.69 -13.57
C LYS A 8 27.16 -12.82 -12.06
N SER A 9 28.29 -12.51 -11.44
CA SER A 9 28.41 -12.20 -10.03
C SER A 9 27.26 -11.28 -9.66
N CYS A 10 26.24 -11.87 -9.03
CA CYS A 10 25.08 -11.18 -8.47
C CYS A 10 25.56 -10.33 -7.30
N LEU A 11 26.05 -9.13 -7.60
CA LEU A 11 26.16 -8.05 -6.65
C LEU A 11 24.74 -7.60 -6.28
N PRO A 12 24.39 -7.46 -4.99
CA PRO A 12 23.19 -6.73 -4.61
C PRO A 12 23.33 -5.28 -5.13
N PRO A 13 22.25 -4.65 -5.65
CA PRO A 13 22.34 -3.27 -6.09
C PRO A 13 22.79 -2.40 -4.92
N GLY A 14 23.93 -1.74 -5.12
CA GLY A 14 24.49 -0.76 -4.20
C GLY A 14 23.47 0.33 -3.92
N ARG A 15 23.42 0.73 -2.64
CA ARG A 15 22.71 1.92 -2.15
C ARG A 15 23.37 3.17 -2.76
N ASP A 16 22.94 3.53 -3.96
CA ASP A 16 23.32 4.78 -4.62
C ASP A 16 22.27 5.84 -4.31
N GLY A 17 22.70 6.94 -3.71
CA GLY A 17 21.88 8.11 -3.36
C GLY A 17 21.46 8.93 -4.57
N ARG A 18 20.83 8.30 -5.56
CA ARG A 18 20.04 8.96 -6.60
C ARG A 18 18.64 9.16 -6.05
N SER A 19 18.01 10.29 -6.40
CA SER A 19 16.58 10.53 -6.22
C SER A 19 15.79 9.24 -6.51
N GLN A 20 15.44 8.50 -5.46
CA GLN A 20 14.79 7.21 -5.61
C GLN A 20 13.44 7.50 -6.26
N ALA A 21 13.23 7.02 -7.48
CA ALA A 21 11.90 6.92 -8.03
C ALA A 21 11.07 6.21 -6.98
N MET A 22 10.12 6.94 -6.38
CA MET A 22 9.38 6.48 -5.21
C MET A 22 8.76 5.12 -5.57
N PRO A 23 9.11 4.03 -4.88
CA PRO A 23 8.57 2.72 -5.19
C PRO A 23 7.05 2.80 -5.07
N SER A 24 6.38 2.57 -6.20
CA SER A 24 4.93 2.64 -6.33
C SER A 24 4.40 1.27 -6.79
N ALA A 25 3.24 0.89 -6.27
CA ALA A 25 2.47 -0.26 -6.75
C ALA A 25 1.00 0.12 -6.85
N GLU A 26 0.30 -0.46 -7.81
CA GLU A 26 -1.14 -0.27 -7.97
C GLU A 26 -1.87 -1.61 -8.00
N THR A 27 -3.11 -1.62 -7.56
CA THR A 27 -4.02 -2.74 -7.72
C THR A 27 -5.37 -2.24 -8.20
N ARG A 28 -6.04 -3.04 -9.02
CA ARG A 28 -7.35 -2.72 -9.60
C ARG A 28 -8.31 -3.84 -9.28
N ILE A 29 -9.44 -3.48 -8.70
CA ILE A 29 -10.43 -4.42 -8.21
C ILE A 29 -11.72 -4.15 -8.96
N GLN A 30 -12.20 -5.16 -9.71
CA GLN A 30 -13.46 -5.06 -10.43
C GLN A 30 -14.61 -5.13 -9.40
N THR A 31 -15.42 -4.07 -9.31
CA THR A 31 -16.56 -4.00 -8.39
C THR A 31 -17.60 -3.02 -8.91
N GLY A 32 -18.88 -3.40 -8.86
CA GLY A 32 -19.99 -2.52 -9.22
C GLY A 32 -20.26 -1.40 -8.22
N ASN A 33 -19.54 -1.37 -7.08
CA ASN A 33 -19.78 -0.38 -6.03
C ASN A 33 -18.48 0.21 -5.45
N ALA A 34 -17.58 0.64 -6.34
CA ALA A 34 -16.27 1.17 -5.95
C ALA A 34 -16.35 2.35 -4.97
N ALA A 35 -17.35 3.22 -5.10
CA ALA A 35 -17.54 4.38 -4.22
C ALA A 35 -17.86 3.96 -2.76
N ALA A 36 -18.74 2.98 -2.55
CA ALA A 36 -19.03 2.48 -1.21
C ALA A 36 -17.80 1.79 -0.59
N TYR A 37 -17.04 1.05 -1.40
CA TYR A 37 -15.79 0.44 -0.97
C TYR A 37 -14.76 1.48 -0.53
N LEU A 38 -14.58 2.55 -1.32
CA LEU A 38 -13.67 3.65 -1.00
C LEU A 38 -14.06 4.33 0.32
N ALA A 39 -15.34 4.67 0.50
CA ALA A 39 -15.83 5.29 1.72
C ALA A 39 -15.62 4.40 2.95
N ARG A 40 -15.87 3.09 2.83
CA ARG A 40 -15.61 2.12 3.92
C ARG A 40 -14.13 1.99 4.24
N PHE A 41 -13.28 1.95 3.22
CA PHE A 41 -11.84 1.82 3.38
C PHE A 41 -11.25 3.06 4.06
N CYS A 42 -11.57 4.26 3.56
CA CYS A 42 -11.13 5.53 4.14
C CYS A 42 -11.65 5.72 5.56
N GLY A 43 -12.95 5.47 5.80
CA GLY A 43 -13.54 5.56 7.13
C GLY A 43 -12.97 4.55 8.13
N HIS A 44 -12.51 3.39 7.68
CA HIS A 44 -11.83 2.42 8.53
C HIS A 44 -10.41 2.87 8.88
N LEU A 45 -9.66 3.40 7.91
CA LEU A 45 -8.32 3.93 8.11
C LEU A 45 -8.30 5.15 9.03
N ALA A 46 -9.26 6.08 8.86
CA ALA A 46 -9.39 7.24 9.73
C ALA A 46 -9.59 6.84 11.19
N LYS A 47 -10.31 5.74 11.45
CA LYS A 47 -10.51 5.18 12.80
C LYS A 47 -9.24 4.58 13.41
N LEU A 48 -8.26 4.19 12.58
CA LEU A 48 -6.97 3.65 13.04
C LEU A 48 -5.95 4.76 13.34
N GLY A 49 -6.01 5.88 12.62
CA GLY A 49 -5.16 7.06 12.85
C GLY A 49 -5.66 8.02 13.94
N ALA A 50 -6.90 7.85 14.43
CA ALA A 50 -7.46 8.75 15.43
C ALA A 50 -6.71 8.63 16.78
N PRO A 51 -6.11 9.72 17.29
CA PRO A 51 -5.49 9.73 18.61
C PRO A 51 -6.59 9.52 19.67
N GLY A 52 -6.48 8.45 20.44
CA GLY A 52 -7.40 8.17 21.55
C GLY A 52 -8.04 6.77 21.60
N ARG A 53 -7.77 5.87 20.64
CA ARG A 53 -8.17 4.44 20.77
C ARG A 53 -7.04 3.47 21.13
N PHE A 54 -5.79 3.93 21.16
CA PHE A 54 -4.64 3.18 21.69
C PHE A 54 -4.12 3.72 23.02
N SER A 55 -4.93 4.48 23.76
CA SER A 55 -4.63 4.86 25.15
C SER A 55 -5.01 3.75 26.14
N GLY A 56 -4.55 2.53 25.87
CA GLY A 56 -4.76 1.36 26.72
C GLY A 56 -3.43 0.69 27.03
N HIS A 57 -2.74 1.22 28.04
CA HIS A 57 -1.75 0.55 28.90
C HIS A 57 -0.54 -0.15 28.22
N ALA A 58 0.63 0.49 28.26
CA ALA A 58 1.90 -0.21 28.16
C ALA A 58 2.28 -0.74 29.56
N PRO A 59 2.39 -2.07 29.72
CA PRO A 59 3.65 -2.60 30.22
C PRO A 59 3.97 -3.94 29.55
N GLY A 60 5.21 -4.11 29.10
CA GLY A 60 5.71 -5.44 28.76
C GLY A 60 6.22 -5.57 27.34
N ARG A 61 7.52 -5.75 27.25
CA ARG A 61 8.26 -6.19 26.09
C ARG A 61 7.74 -7.56 25.64
N HIS A 62 6.98 -7.60 24.55
CA HIS A 62 6.96 -8.75 23.65
C HIS A 62 7.47 -8.27 22.30
N ALA A 63 8.67 -8.75 21.96
CA ALA A 63 9.24 -8.66 20.63
C ALA A 63 8.30 -9.36 19.64
N GLY A 64 7.97 -8.66 18.54
CA GLY A 64 7.26 -9.24 17.40
C GLY A 64 5.79 -8.84 17.31
N GLY A 65 5.50 -7.63 16.83
CA GLY A 65 4.14 -7.22 16.50
C GLY A 65 4.16 -5.83 15.87
N GLY A 66 4.02 -5.78 14.54
CA GLY A 66 4.21 -4.59 13.72
C GLY A 66 3.58 -3.33 14.33
N GLN A 67 4.38 -2.27 14.37
CA GLN A 67 3.96 -0.94 14.80
C GLN A 67 2.63 -0.57 14.12
N PRO A 68 1.62 -0.09 14.88
CA PRO A 68 0.34 0.29 14.29
C PRO A 68 0.58 1.27 13.13
N PRO A 69 -0.20 1.17 12.05
CA PRO A 69 -0.01 2.05 10.90
C PRO A 69 -0.23 3.47 11.37
N ALA A 70 0.83 4.28 11.34
CA ALA A 70 0.73 5.69 11.66
C ALA A 70 0.10 6.41 10.46
N VAL A 71 -1.20 6.18 10.29
CA VAL A 71 -2.09 6.94 9.41
C VAL A 71 -2.08 8.37 9.93
N LEU A 72 -1.40 9.27 9.22
CA LEU A 72 -1.24 10.66 9.60
C LEU A 72 -2.47 11.47 9.21
N ARG A 73 -2.98 11.24 8.00
CA ARG A 73 -4.12 11.97 7.46
C ARG A 73 -4.90 11.10 6.48
N VAL A 74 -6.22 11.20 6.52
CA VAL A 74 -7.12 10.61 5.54
C VAL A 74 -7.96 11.72 4.95
N GLU A 75 -7.85 11.90 3.64
CA GLU A 75 -8.69 12.80 2.85
C GLU A 75 -9.44 11.94 1.84
N HIS A 76 -10.76 12.12 1.72
CA HIS A 76 -11.52 11.39 0.71
C HIS A 76 -12.71 12.19 0.22
N THR A 77 -13.03 12.02 -1.05
CA THR A 77 -14.22 12.50 -1.75
C THR A 77 -15.16 11.33 -2.03
N ALA A 78 -16.20 11.56 -2.85
CA ALA A 78 -17.11 10.51 -3.28
C ALA A 78 -16.44 9.44 -4.15
N ASP A 79 -15.39 9.82 -4.90
CA ASP A 79 -14.78 9.04 -5.99
C ASP A 79 -13.25 8.92 -5.86
N ALA A 80 -12.62 9.62 -4.93
CA ALA A 80 -11.19 9.54 -4.69
C ALA A 80 -10.86 9.56 -3.20
N GLY A 81 -9.73 8.98 -2.82
CA GLY A 81 -9.21 8.98 -1.46
C GLY A 81 -7.70 9.11 -1.48
N SER A 82 -7.15 9.88 -0.56
CA SER A 82 -5.72 10.04 -0.35
C SER A 82 -5.43 9.89 1.12
N ILE A 83 -4.62 8.90 1.46
CA ILE A 83 -4.23 8.58 2.82
C ILE A 83 -2.73 8.78 2.95
N THR A 84 -2.34 9.70 3.81
CA THR A 84 -0.95 9.93 4.16
C THR A 84 -0.60 9.08 5.37
N LEU A 85 0.42 8.23 5.22
CA LEU A 85 0.97 7.34 6.25
C LEU A 85 2.40 7.77 6.56
N THR A 86 2.97 7.33 7.68
CA THR A 86 4.41 7.53 7.96
C THR A 86 5.33 6.81 6.97
N TRP A 87 4.84 5.75 6.31
CA TRP A 87 5.61 4.92 5.39
C TRP A 87 5.47 5.36 3.92
N GLY A 88 4.54 6.28 3.64
CA GLY A 88 4.22 6.69 2.28
C GLY A 88 2.80 7.24 2.12
N GLN A 89 2.29 7.19 0.90
CA GLN A 89 0.94 7.66 0.58
C GLN A 89 0.16 6.58 -0.16
N LEU A 90 -1.11 6.43 0.21
CA LEU A 90 -2.04 5.51 -0.44
C LEU A 90 -3.15 6.33 -1.09
N THR A 91 -3.29 6.22 -2.39
CA THR A 91 -4.32 6.88 -3.18
C THR A 91 -5.33 5.84 -3.67
N LEU A 92 -6.61 6.12 -3.52
CA LEU A 92 -7.71 5.31 -4.00
C LEU A 92 -8.53 6.11 -5.00
N ARG A 93 -9.01 5.45 -6.04
CA ARG A 93 -9.89 6.01 -7.06
C ARG A 93 -11.00 5.02 -7.34
N ALA A 94 -12.22 5.43 -7.04
CA ALA A 94 -13.42 4.72 -7.40
C ALA A 94 -13.89 5.17 -8.78
N THR A 95 -14.11 4.21 -9.66
CA THR A 95 -14.72 4.43 -10.98
C THR A 95 -16.03 3.66 -11.07
N ALA A 96 -16.73 3.73 -12.20
CA ALA A 96 -18.04 3.11 -12.37
C ALA A 96 -18.05 1.56 -12.27
N GLY A 97 -16.91 0.89 -12.48
CA GLY A 97 -16.82 -0.57 -12.43
C GLY A 97 -15.57 -1.12 -11.75
N GLU A 98 -14.66 -0.26 -11.29
CA GLU A 98 -13.43 -0.68 -10.62
C GLU A 98 -12.98 0.30 -9.54
N LEU A 99 -12.37 -0.26 -8.50
CA LEU A 99 -11.64 0.47 -7.48
C LEU A 99 -10.14 0.31 -7.76
N MET A 100 -9.48 1.41 -8.09
CA MET A 100 -8.03 1.47 -8.23
C MET A 100 -7.40 1.96 -6.94
N ILE A 101 -6.33 1.31 -6.52
CA ILE A 101 -5.59 1.64 -5.30
C ILE A 101 -4.12 1.72 -5.68
N ARG A 102 -3.47 2.84 -5.38
CA ARG A 102 -2.06 3.09 -5.62
C ARG A 102 -1.37 3.34 -4.28
N ALA A 103 -0.36 2.53 -3.99
CA ALA A 103 0.56 2.74 -2.89
C ALA A 103 1.83 3.40 -3.44
N ASP A 104 2.28 4.44 -2.78
CA ASP A 104 3.56 5.08 -2.97
C ASP A 104 4.30 5.05 -1.63
N ALA A 105 5.58 4.72 -1.65
CA ALA A 105 6.39 4.62 -0.45
C ALA A 105 7.77 5.24 -0.66
N SER A 106 8.44 5.56 0.45
CA SER A 106 9.82 6.04 0.40
C SER A 106 10.84 4.92 0.21
N SER A 107 10.44 3.65 0.40
CA SER A 107 11.32 2.48 0.30
C SER A 107 10.53 1.22 -0.06
N GLN A 108 11.20 0.23 -0.67
CA GLN A 108 10.55 -1.02 -1.09
C GLN A 108 9.94 -1.80 0.09
N GLU A 109 10.60 -1.77 1.25
CA GLU A 109 10.10 -2.40 2.50
C GLU A 109 8.81 -1.73 2.99
N ASP A 110 8.73 -0.40 2.89
CA ASP A 110 7.54 0.36 3.24
C ASP A 110 6.41 0.11 2.23
N LEU A 111 6.75 0.00 0.93
CA LEU A 111 5.79 -0.35 -0.11
C LEU A 111 5.17 -1.74 0.15
N ASP A 112 5.99 -2.73 0.48
CA ASP A 112 5.53 -4.08 0.82
C ASP A 112 4.57 -4.07 2.01
N ARG A 113 4.89 -3.30 3.07
CA ARG A 113 3.99 -3.10 4.22
C ARG A 113 2.67 -2.44 3.83
N ILE A 114 2.69 -1.42 2.98
CA ILE A 114 1.46 -0.75 2.53
C ILE A 114 0.62 -1.71 1.69
N GLN A 115 1.24 -2.49 0.80
CA GLN A 115 0.58 -3.50 -0.03
C GLN A 115 -0.06 -4.60 0.83
N ASP A 116 0.68 -5.19 1.77
CA ASP A 116 0.16 -6.22 2.69
C ASP A 116 -1.01 -5.68 3.52
N MET A 117 -0.85 -4.48 4.09
CA MET A 117 -1.90 -3.82 4.85
C MET A 117 -3.15 -3.59 4.00
N ALA A 118 -2.99 -3.11 2.76
CA ALA A 118 -4.10 -2.86 1.86
C ALA A 118 -4.75 -4.19 1.43
N ALA A 119 -3.98 -5.17 0.98
CA ALA A 119 -4.44 -6.51 0.59
C ALA A 119 -5.22 -7.18 1.73
N SER A 120 -4.67 -7.22 2.95
CA SER A 120 -5.32 -7.79 4.13
C SER A 120 -6.68 -7.14 4.43
N ARG A 121 -6.79 -5.81 4.27
CA ARG A 121 -8.07 -5.13 4.46
C ARG A 121 -9.04 -5.39 3.30
N LEU A 122 -8.55 -5.40 2.07
CA LEU A 122 -9.36 -5.68 0.89
C LEU A 122 -9.92 -7.10 0.92
N LEU A 123 -9.12 -8.10 1.30
CA LEU A 123 -9.57 -9.47 1.55
C LEU A 123 -10.65 -9.54 2.64
N LYS A 124 -10.51 -8.72 3.70
CA LYS A 124 -11.50 -8.66 4.78
C LYS A 124 -12.84 -8.07 4.31
N PHE A 125 -12.83 -7.13 3.38
CA PHE A 125 -14.05 -6.57 2.78
C PHE A 125 -14.62 -7.48 1.68
N GLY A 126 -13.75 -8.06 0.86
CA GLY A 126 -14.05 -8.92 -0.29
C GLY A 126 -14.35 -10.37 0.05
N ARG A 127 -14.38 -10.76 1.32
CA ARG A 127 -14.74 -12.12 1.77
C ARG A 127 -16.12 -12.58 1.27
N ARG A 128 -16.94 -11.67 0.74
CA ARG A 128 -18.25 -11.95 0.12
C ARG A 128 -18.26 -11.83 -1.41
N GLU A 129 -17.22 -11.25 -2.01
CA GLU A 129 -17.19 -10.85 -3.43
C GLU A 129 -15.98 -11.38 -4.20
N ASP A 130 -15.15 -12.25 -3.59
CA ASP A 130 -13.93 -12.84 -4.20
C ASP A 130 -13.08 -11.79 -4.95
N LEU A 131 -12.76 -10.70 -4.24
CA LEU A 131 -12.02 -9.60 -4.84
C LEU A 131 -10.57 -10.03 -5.11
N ASP A 132 -10.20 -10.13 -6.39
CA ASP A 132 -8.82 -10.34 -6.80
C ASP A 132 -7.99 -9.07 -6.53
N THR A 133 -7.00 -9.19 -5.66
CA THR A 133 -6.08 -8.10 -5.33
C THR A 133 -4.73 -8.35 -6.00
N ARG A 134 -4.68 -8.16 -7.32
CA ARG A 134 -3.42 -8.23 -8.07
C ARG A 134 -2.70 -6.89 -8.00
N TRP A 135 -1.57 -6.86 -7.31
CA TRP A 135 -0.68 -5.70 -7.27
C TRP A 135 0.28 -5.74 -8.46
N THR A 136 0.36 -4.64 -9.20
CA THR A 136 1.30 -4.42 -10.27
C THR A 136 2.27 -3.31 -9.86
N PRO A 137 3.59 -3.55 -9.92
CA PRO A 137 4.56 -2.50 -9.66
C PRO A 137 4.39 -1.40 -10.71
N VAL A 138 4.25 -0.17 -10.24
CA VAL A 138 4.29 1.01 -11.10
C VAL A 138 5.75 1.39 -11.18
N THR A 139 6.48 0.71 -12.05
CA THR A 139 7.80 1.20 -12.46
C THR A 139 7.54 2.56 -13.08
N GLY A 140 7.93 3.63 -12.40
CA GLY A 140 8.06 4.94 -13.03
C GLY A 140 9.04 4.74 -14.16
N ALA A 141 8.52 4.51 -15.37
CA ALA A 141 9.32 4.22 -16.53
C ALA A 141 10.20 5.45 -16.76
N ASP A 142 11.46 5.30 -16.41
CA ASP A 142 12.57 6.11 -16.88
C ASP A 142 12.53 6.05 -18.40
N CYS A 143 12.28 7.21 -19.02
CA CYS A 143 12.28 7.41 -20.47
C CYS A 143 13.69 7.33 -21.03
#